data_AF-A0A7S1T1C7-F1
#
_entry.id   AF-A0A7S1T1C7-F1
#
_cell.length_a   1.000
_cell.length_b   1.000
_cell.length_c   1.000
_cell.angle_alpha   90.00
_cell.angle_beta   90.00
_cell.angle_gamma   90.00
#
_symmetry.space_group_name_H-M   'P 1'
#
loop_
_entity.id
_entity.type
_entity.pdbx_description
1 polymer ?
#
loop_
_entity_poly.entity_id
_entity_poly.type
_entity_poly.pdbx_seq_one_letter_code
_entity_poly.pdbx_strand_id
1 'polypeptide(L)'
;MGIIPRGTANAFASALGIPSHLTSLDYIREACEVILRGNQRVVDAAWATGEWGKWPLTLLLGIGLEAETVDMADRDMKNKLGVLAYMFAGMQAITREGAMFELRVELGDSRFETTKSYAVTVANIAPATSVLSQGLGQVIPDDGLLEIMAFVGNEKERAMAGIFDLAVKQILFKSAVGEENLESVMGVRSDKIKVTADPPQKVVVDGEILGNTPVEVEVVPGGLVVLAPLPNEEEEKLRALQALRAELERLEQFIEQNGSRGILEKRAAAIREQLEEYPDLMEKSVEKSWG
;
A
#
# COMPACT_ATOMS: atom_id res chain seq x y z
N MET A 1 -8.79 -12.19 17.09
CA MET A 1 -7.87 -11.20 17.70
C MET A 1 -8.65 -9.92 17.99
N GLY A 2 -8.61 -9.39 19.22
CA GLY A 2 -9.20 -8.09 19.56
C GLY A 2 -8.13 -6.98 19.64
N ILE A 3 -8.49 -5.73 19.33
CA ILE A 3 -7.54 -4.63 19.23
C ILE A 3 -8.01 -3.43 20.07
N ILE A 4 -7.12 -2.89 20.90
CA ILE A 4 -7.32 -1.61 21.61
C ILE A 4 -6.25 -0.63 21.11
N PRO A 5 -6.61 0.40 20.34
CA PRO A 5 -5.64 1.25 19.63
C PRO A 5 -5.01 2.29 20.56
N ARG A 6 -3.95 1.91 21.29
CA ARG A 6 -3.21 2.78 22.23
C ARG A 6 -1.89 3.35 21.68
N GLY A 7 -1.55 3.05 20.43
CA GLY A 7 -0.37 3.60 19.76
C GLY A 7 -0.61 4.98 19.17
N THR A 8 0.43 5.59 18.61
CA THR A 8 0.34 6.91 17.95
C THR A 8 -0.31 6.81 16.57
N ALA A 9 0.02 5.77 15.78
CA ALA A 9 -0.51 5.63 14.43
C ALA A 9 -1.79 4.78 14.37
N ASN A 10 -1.84 3.67 15.11
CA ASN A 10 -2.93 2.69 15.10
C ASN A 10 -3.38 2.28 13.68
N ALA A 11 -2.45 2.20 12.74
CA ALA A 11 -2.73 2.04 11.31
C ALA A 11 -3.62 0.82 11.04
N PHE A 12 -3.32 -0.33 11.63
CA PHE A 12 -4.11 -1.55 11.43
C PHE A 12 -5.55 -1.41 11.94
N ALA A 13 -5.72 -0.82 13.13
CA ALA A 13 -7.05 -0.56 13.67
C ALA A 13 -7.85 0.39 12.78
N SER A 14 -7.23 1.50 12.35
CA SER A 14 -7.87 2.49 11.50
C SER A 14 -8.21 1.95 10.11
N ALA A 15 -7.37 1.08 9.53
CA ALA A 15 -7.66 0.45 8.25
C ALA A 15 -8.88 -0.47 8.31
N LEU A 16 -9.10 -1.15 9.44
CA LEU A 16 -10.26 -2.03 9.66
C LEU A 16 -11.48 -1.31 10.24
N GLY A 17 -11.46 0.03 10.31
CA GLY A 17 -12.56 0.83 10.84
C GLY A 17 -12.74 0.74 12.36
N ILE A 18 -11.78 0.17 13.08
CA ILE A 18 -11.82 0.16 14.55
C ILE A 18 -11.58 1.59 15.06
N PRO A 19 -12.45 2.12 15.93
CA PRO A 19 -12.33 3.49 16.42
C PRO A 19 -10.98 3.77 17.08
N SER A 20 -10.37 4.89 16.73
CA SER A 20 -9.09 5.36 17.29
C SER A 20 -9.21 6.81 17.74
N HIS A 21 -8.15 7.33 18.38
CA HIS A 21 -8.09 8.73 18.78
C HIS A 21 -8.26 9.73 17.61
N LEU A 22 -8.12 9.27 16.36
CA LEU A 22 -8.36 10.06 15.16
C LEU A 22 -9.86 10.17 14.80
N THR A 23 -10.69 9.24 15.30
CA THR A 23 -12.10 9.12 14.90
C THR A 23 -13.07 9.42 16.05
N SER A 24 -12.67 9.20 17.31
CA SER A 24 -13.51 9.42 18.48
C SER A 24 -12.70 9.81 19.72
N LEU A 25 -13.29 10.60 20.61
CA LEU A 25 -12.74 10.91 21.93
C LEU A 25 -12.94 9.76 22.94
N ASP A 26 -13.95 8.89 22.73
CA ASP A 26 -14.21 7.70 23.58
C ASP A 26 -13.77 6.40 22.89
N TYR A 27 -12.79 6.50 21.99
CA TYR A 27 -12.32 5.42 21.13
C TYR A 27 -11.92 4.13 21.86
N ILE A 28 -11.46 4.23 23.12
CA ILE A 28 -11.14 3.05 23.94
C ILE A 28 -12.40 2.27 24.29
N ARG A 29 -13.47 2.97 24.72
CA ARG A 29 -14.76 2.34 25.00
C ARG A 29 -15.33 1.73 23.73
N GLU A 30 -15.32 2.48 22.63
CA GLU A 30 -15.86 2.00 21.36
C GLU A 30 -15.08 0.79 20.81
N ALA A 31 -13.76 0.77 20.94
CA ALA A 31 -12.95 -0.41 20.60
C ALA A 31 -13.29 -1.63 21.49
N CYS A 32 -13.53 -1.41 22.79
CA CYS A 32 -14.04 -2.47 23.66
C CYS A 32 -15.43 -2.95 23.23
N GLU A 33 -16.32 -2.05 22.80
CA GLU A 33 -17.63 -2.44 22.25
C GLU A 33 -17.50 -3.27 20.97
N VAL A 34 -16.56 -2.94 20.08
CA VAL A 34 -16.25 -3.76 18.90
C VAL A 34 -15.84 -5.19 19.32
N ILE A 35 -14.95 -5.31 20.30
CA ILE A 35 -14.52 -6.60 20.84
C ILE A 35 -15.71 -7.37 21.44
N LEU A 36 -16.54 -6.69 22.24
CA LEU A 36 -17.71 -7.30 22.92
C LEU A 36 -18.80 -7.73 21.93
N ARG A 37 -18.98 -7.00 20.82
CA ARG A 37 -19.89 -7.40 19.74
C ARG A 37 -19.46 -8.72 19.09
N GLY A 38 -18.16 -9.00 19.06
CA GLY A 38 -17.63 -10.28 18.61
C GLY A 38 -17.72 -10.53 17.10
N ASN A 39 -18.02 -9.49 16.31
CA ASN A 39 -18.03 -9.58 14.84
C ASN A 39 -16.64 -9.97 14.35
N GLN A 40 -16.55 -11.00 13.52
CA GLN A 40 -15.30 -11.52 13.00
C GLN A 40 -15.11 -11.07 11.55
N ARG A 41 -14.01 -10.40 11.28
CA ARG A 41 -13.51 -10.15 9.93
C ARG A 41 -12.31 -11.04 9.69
N VAL A 42 -12.34 -11.77 8.58
CA VAL A 42 -11.21 -12.55 8.10
C VAL A 42 -10.41 -11.63 7.18
N VAL A 43 -9.11 -11.49 7.45
CA VAL A 43 -8.20 -10.68 6.65
C VAL A 43 -6.95 -11.48 6.36
N ASP A 44 -6.29 -11.10 5.28
CA ASP A 44 -5.02 -11.66 4.88
C ASP A 44 -3.91 -11.20 5.81
N ALA A 45 -2.85 -12.00 5.82
CA ALA A 45 -1.56 -11.62 6.34
C ALA A 45 -0.51 -12.07 5.33
N ALA A 46 0.74 -11.68 5.54
CA ALA A 46 1.84 -12.16 4.73
C ALA A 46 2.99 -12.63 5.60
N TRP A 47 3.89 -13.37 4.98
CA TRP A 47 5.21 -13.63 5.54
C TRP A 47 6.28 -12.92 4.73
N ALA A 48 7.08 -12.09 5.39
CA ALA A 48 8.32 -11.55 4.83
C ALA A 48 9.49 -12.47 5.22
N THR A 49 10.23 -12.97 4.23
CA THR A 49 11.41 -13.83 4.41
C THR A 49 12.63 -13.12 3.85
N GLY A 50 13.61 -12.86 4.70
CA GLY A 50 14.81 -12.08 4.35
C GLY A 50 16.06 -12.56 5.09
N GLU A 51 17.06 -11.68 5.16
CA GLU A 51 18.40 -11.98 5.67
C GLU A 51 18.40 -12.64 7.06
N TRP A 52 17.62 -12.11 8.01
CA TRP A 52 17.64 -12.60 9.40
C TRP A 52 16.53 -13.61 9.74
N GLY A 53 15.75 -14.08 8.75
CA GLY A 53 14.68 -15.07 8.98
C GLY A 53 13.35 -14.74 8.30
N LYS A 54 12.26 -15.12 8.97
CA LYS A 54 10.88 -15.03 8.47
C LYS A 54 9.99 -14.36 9.51
N TRP A 55 9.24 -13.34 9.11
CA TRP A 55 8.42 -12.51 10.01
C TRP A 55 7.03 -12.28 9.45
N PRO A 56 6.02 -12.17 10.33
CA PRO A 56 4.68 -11.84 9.89
C PRO A 56 4.65 -10.38 9.41
N LEU A 57 3.94 -10.17 8.31
CA LEU A 57 3.61 -8.87 7.75
C LEU A 57 2.09 -8.70 7.84
N THR A 58 1.65 -7.71 8.60
CA THR A 58 0.22 -7.41 8.79
C THR A 58 -0.20 -6.10 8.15
N LEU A 59 0.70 -5.13 8.07
CA LEU A 59 0.48 -3.82 7.46
C LEU A 59 1.27 -3.67 6.18
N LEU A 60 2.55 -3.33 6.30
CA LEU A 60 3.40 -2.98 5.16
C LEU A 60 4.88 -3.25 5.43
N LEU A 61 5.58 -3.46 4.34
CA LEU A 61 7.02 -3.53 4.25
C LEU A 61 7.54 -2.31 3.45
N GLY A 62 8.64 -1.72 3.90
CA GLY A 62 9.32 -0.60 3.24
C GLY A 62 10.79 -0.89 2.93
N ILE A 63 11.27 -0.41 1.78
CA ILE A 63 12.67 -0.50 1.32
C ILE A 63 13.14 0.87 0.85
N GLY A 64 14.38 1.23 1.21
CA GLY A 64 15.02 2.50 0.83
C GLY A 64 14.66 3.66 1.77
N LEU A 65 13.42 4.17 1.67
CA LEU A 65 12.94 5.38 2.37
C LEU A 65 12.95 5.31 3.91
N GLU A 66 12.80 4.13 4.50
CA GLU A 66 12.59 3.96 5.95
C GLU A 66 13.84 3.49 6.72
N ALA A 67 14.92 3.16 6.00
CA ALA A 67 16.12 2.51 6.52
C ALA A 67 16.95 3.35 7.52
N GLU A 68 16.89 4.68 7.45
CA GLU A 68 17.73 5.58 8.25
C GLU A 68 16.97 6.72 8.92
N THR A 69 15.63 6.69 8.87
CA THR A 69 14.75 7.75 9.38
C THR A 69 14.24 7.47 10.79
N VAL A 70 14.57 6.30 11.35
CA VAL A 70 14.29 5.95 12.74
C VAL A 70 15.03 6.89 13.71
N ASP A 71 16.17 7.46 13.29
CA ASP A 71 17.04 8.29 14.15
C ASP A 71 16.73 9.80 14.13
N MET A 72 15.99 10.33 13.15
CA MET A 72 15.79 11.79 12.98
C MET A 72 14.36 12.31 13.19
N ALA A 73 13.38 11.42 13.34
CA ALA A 73 12.02 11.86 13.56
C ALA A 73 11.76 12.07 15.06
N ASP A 74 11.91 13.32 15.50
CA ASP A 74 11.65 13.80 16.84
C ASP A 74 10.27 13.32 17.34
N ARG A 75 10.22 12.77 18.56
CA ARG A 75 8.99 12.21 19.16
C ARG A 75 7.85 13.22 19.16
N ASP A 76 8.17 14.49 19.29
CA ASP A 76 7.20 15.58 19.28
C ASP A 76 6.60 15.86 17.90
N MET A 77 7.34 15.60 16.82
CA MET A 77 6.86 15.75 15.45
C MET A 77 5.97 14.56 15.04
N LYS A 78 6.32 13.34 15.49
CA LYS A 78 5.48 12.14 15.39
C LYS A 78 4.13 12.30 16.10
N ASN A 79 4.11 13.01 17.24
CA ASN A 79 2.90 13.24 18.04
C ASN A 79 1.99 14.37 17.50
N LYS A 80 2.53 15.33 16.73
CA LYS A 80 1.77 16.50 16.24
C LYS A 80 1.32 16.43 14.79
N LEU A 81 2.02 15.68 13.93
CA LEU A 81 1.78 15.68 12.48
C LEU A 81 1.22 14.37 11.92
N GLY A 82 1.14 13.28 12.69
CA GLY A 82 0.55 12.02 12.24
C GLY A 82 1.10 11.56 10.88
N VAL A 83 0.21 11.30 9.92
CA VAL A 83 0.53 10.91 8.52
C VAL A 83 1.51 11.87 7.83
N LEU A 84 1.44 13.19 8.11
CA LEU A 84 2.33 14.18 7.49
C LEU A 84 3.79 13.98 7.93
N ALA A 85 4.05 13.48 9.14
CA ALA A 85 5.42 13.20 9.60
C ALA A 85 6.08 12.09 8.79
N TYR A 86 5.33 11.04 8.42
CA TYR A 86 5.81 9.96 7.55
C TYR A 86 6.05 10.46 6.13
N MET A 87 5.19 11.34 5.61
CA MET A 87 5.38 11.93 4.29
C MET A 87 6.61 12.85 4.22
N PHE A 88 6.82 13.71 5.22
CA PHE A 88 8.02 14.56 5.30
C PHE A 88 9.31 13.73 5.48
N ALA A 89 9.25 12.65 6.27
CA ALA A 89 10.36 11.71 6.42
C ALA A 89 10.71 11.01 5.10
N GLY A 90 9.69 10.57 4.35
CA GLY A 90 9.86 9.97 3.02
C GLY A 90 10.46 10.96 2.02
N MET A 91 9.93 12.18 1.94
CA MET A 91 10.44 13.24 1.07
C MET A 91 11.91 13.62 1.39
N GLN A 92 12.30 13.64 2.66
CA GLN A 92 13.67 13.98 3.06
C GLN A 92 14.68 12.86 2.76
N ALA A 93 14.26 11.61 2.69
CA ALA A 93 15.15 10.49 2.37
C ALA A 93 15.54 10.45 0.88
N ILE A 94 14.66 10.92 -0.02
CA ILE A 94 14.92 10.97 -1.48
C ILE A 94 15.95 12.04 -1.86
N THR A 95 16.05 13.12 -1.09
CA THR A 95 17.00 14.22 -1.36
C THR A 95 18.45 13.84 -1.06
N ARG A 96 18.70 12.71 -0.40
CA ARG A 96 20.06 12.24 -0.08
C ARG A 96 20.84 11.83 -1.34
N GLU A 97 22.14 12.01 -1.26
CA GLU A 97 23.07 11.52 -2.29
C GLU A 97 23.10 9.98 -2.25
N GLY A 98 23.02 9.31 -3.40
CA GLY A 98 22.96 7.83 -3.46
C GLY A 98 21.62 7.19 -3.05
N ALA A 99 20.53 7.96 -2.89
CA ALA A 99 19.21 7.43 -2.51
C ALA A 99 18.56 6.52 -3.57
N MET A 100 19.05 6.54 -4.80
CA MET A 100 18.56 5.70 -5.88
C MET A 100 19.37 4.41 -5.95
N PHE A 101 18.67 3.29 -6.07
CA PHE A 101 19.26 1.96 -6.21
C PHE A 101 18.71 1.23 -7.44
N GLU A 102 19.45 0.26 -7.94
CA GLU A 102 18.91 -0.69 -8.92
C GLU A 102 17.94 -1.62 -8.21
N LEU A 103 16.75 -1.76 -8.77
CA LEU A 103 15.65 -2.54 -8.24
C LEU A 103 15.35 -3.69 -9.20
N ARG A 104 15.32 -4.91 -8.68
CA ARG A 104 14.79 -6.08 -9.38
C ARG A 104 13.57 -6.61 -8.63
N VAL A 105 12.46 -6.76 -9.35
CA VAL A 105 11.19 -7.27 -8.82
C VAL A 105 10.79 -8.54 -9.57
N GLU A 106 10.48 -9.59 -8.81
CA GLU A 106 9.92 -10.85 -9.29
C GLU A 106 8.51 -11.01 -8.69
N LEU A 107 7.49 -11.29 -9.52
CA LEU A 107 6.11 -11.52 -9.07
C LEU A 107 5.70 -12.96 -9.39
N GLY A 108 5.36 -13.75 -8.38
CA GLY A 108 5.07 -15.18 -8.53
C GLY A 108 6.12 -15.92 -9.37
N ASP A 109 5.67 -16.67 -10.37
CA ASP A 109 6.52 -17.39 -11.33
C ASP A 109 6.89 -16.57 -12.59
N SER A 110 6.62 -15.26 -12.59
CA SER A 110 6.89 -14.39 -13.75
C SER A 110 8.37 -13.99 -13.86
N ARG A 111 8.76 -13.53 -15.07
CA ARG A 111 10.10 -12.97 -15.30
C ARG A 111 10.30 -11.70 -14.48
N PHE A 112 11.54 -11.45 -14.06
CA PHE A 112 11.91 -10.27 -13.29
C PHE A 112 11.91 -9.00 -14.14
N GLU A 113 11.48 -7.89 -13.56
CA GLU A 113 11.68 -6.54 -14.11
C GLU A 113 12.86 -5.88 -13.40
N THR A 114 13.66 -5.11 -14.13
CA THR A 114 14.75 -4.31 -13.57
C THR A 114 14.52 -2.84 -13.87
N THR A 115 14.60 -2.00 -12.84
CA THR A 115 14.43 -0.55 -12.94
C THR A 115 15.32 0.17 -11.92
N LYS A 116 15.33 1.49 -11.92
CA LYS A 116 15.91 2.30 -10.85
C LYS A 116 14.80 2.83 -9.96
N SER A 117 15.04 2.81 -8.65
CA SER A 117 14.03 3.23 -7.68
C SER A 117 14.65 3.94 -6.48
N TYR A 118 13.85 4.79 -5.84
CA TYR A 118 14.18 5.44 -4.57
C TYR A 118 13.55 4.74 -3.38
N ALA A 119 12.45 4.00 -3.60
CA ALA A 119 11.78 3.25 -2.57
C ALA A 119 10.80 2.25 -3.13
N VAL A 120 10.56 1.22 -2.33
CA VAL A 120 9.50 0.24 -2.56
C VAL A 120 8.69 0.09 -1.29
N THR A 121 7.37 0.05 -1.42
CA THR A 121 6.45 -0.40 -0.38
C THR A 121 5.69 -1.64 -0.85
N VAL A 122 5.43 -2.56 0.07
CA VAL A 122 4.62 -3.76 -0.13
C VAL A 122 3.59 -3.80 0.98
N ALA A 123 2.33 -3.55 0.68
CA ALA A 123 1.26 -3.43 1.67
C ALA A 123 0.26 -4.59 1.60
N ASN A 124 0.00 -5.19 2.75
CA ASN A 124 -1.13 -6.10 3.00
C ASN A 124 -2.35 -5.32 3.49
N ILE A 125 -2.13 -4.38 4.43
CA ILE A 125 -3.16 -3.48 4.95
C ILE A 125 -2.57 -2.08 5.07
N ALA A 126 -3.28 -1.08 4.54
CA ALA A 126 -2.92 0.31 4.71
C ALA A 126 -4.17 1.13 5.08
N PRO A 127 -4.09 2.05 6.07
CA PRO A 127 -5.13 3.04 6.27
C PRO A 127 -5.33 3.85 4.99
N ALA A 128 -6.57 4.26 4.68
CA ALA A 128 -6.84 5.14 3.53
C ALA A 128 -6.03 6.45 3.56
N THR A 129 -5.54 6.84 4.74
CA THR A 129 -4.69 8.00 4.95
C THR A 129 -3.19 7.74 4.69
N SER A 130 -2.76 6.48 4.54
CA SER A 130 -1.37 6.11 4.25
C SER A 130 -1.07 6.17 2.75
N VAL A 131 -0.97 7.40 2.24
CA VAL A 131 -0.96 7.69 0.80
C VAL A 131 0.11 6.92 0.02
N LEU A 132 1.30 6.75 0.60
CA LEU A 132 2.44 6.07 -0.05
C LEU A 132 2.39 4.54 0.07
N SER A 133 1.33 4.01 0.69
CA SER A 133 1.14 2.59 0.96
C SER A 133 -0.15 2.04 0.34
N GLN A 134 -0.97 2.91 -0.26
CA GLN A 134 -2.17 2.52 -1.01
C GLN A 134 -1.84 2.01 -2.42
N GLY A 135 -0.59 2.21 -2.88
CA GLY A 135 -0.15 1.90 -4.24
C GLY A 135 -0.86 2.73 -5.31
N LEU A 136 -1.06 2.14 -6.48
CA LEU A 136 -1.77 2.79 -7.58
C LEU A 136 -3.30 2.53 -7.52
N GLY A 137 -3.77 1.80 -6.51
CA GLY A 137 -5.19 1.57 -6.21
C GLY A 137 -5.54 1.84 -4.74
N GLN A 138 -6.41 1.02 -4.15
CA GLN A 138 -6.64 0.94 -2.70
C GLN A 138 -6.26 -0.45 -2.19
N VAL A 139 -5.57 -0.53 -1.06
CA VAL A 139 -5.25 -1.82 -0.43
C VAL A 139 -6.54 -2.51 0.04
N ILE A 140 -6.73 -3.76 -0.37
CA ILE A 140 -7.89 -4.59 0.00
C ILE A 140 -7.40 -5.67 0.97
N PRO A 141 -7.82 -5.66 2.24
CA PRO A 141 -7.27 -6.57 3.26
C PRO A 141 -7.54 -8.06 3.09
N ASP A 142 -8.36 -8.48 2.12
CA ASP A 142 -8.94 -9.82 2.03
C ASP A 142 -9.11 -10.31 0.57
N ASP A 143 -8.38 -9.73 -0.39
CA ASP A 143 -8.40 -10.12 -1.81
C ASP A 143 -7.31 -11.14 -2.20
N GLY A 144 -6.47 -11.56 -1.25
CA GLY A 144 -5.34 -12.46 -1.46
C GLY A 144 -4.12 -11.82 -2.10
N LEU A 145 -4.06 -10.48 -2.22
CA LEU A 145 -3.01 -9.76 -2.93
C LEU A 145 -2.30 -8.73 -2.05
N LEU A 146 -1.02 -8.49 -2.37
CA LEU A 146 -0.25 -7.37 -1.84
C LEU A 146 -0.29 -6.23 -2.84
N GLU A 147 -0.37 -5.01 -2.33
CA GLU A 147 -0.18 -3.80 -3.13
C GLU A 147 1.28 -3.39 -3.09
N ILE A 148 1.92 -3.32 -4.26
CA ILE A 148 3.33 -2.96 -4.39
C ILE A 148 3.43 -1.62 -5.08
N MET A 149 4.21 -0.71 -4.49
CA MET A 149 4.50 0.60 -5.06
C MET A 149 6.00 0.82 -5.09
N ALA A 150 6.52 1.27 -6.23
CA ALA A 150 7.91 1.65 -6.38
C ALA A 150 8.00 3.08 -6.94
N PHE A 151 8.79 3.93 -6.31
CA PHE A 151 9.09 5.26 -6.82
C PHE A 151 10.23 5.14 -7.83
N VAL A 152 9.91 5.30 -9.10
CA VAL A 152 10.81 5.09 -10.24
C VAL A 152 11.13 6.41 -10.92
N GLY A 153 12.20 6.46 -11.71
CA GLY A 153 12.54 7.65 -12.50
C GLY A 153 13.99 8.09 -12.35
N ASN A 154 14.46 8.85 -13.33
CA ASN A 154 15.86 9.26 -13.44
C ASN A 154 16.15 10.63 -12.79
N GLU A 155 15.12 11.45 -12.55
CA GLU A 155 15.25 12.82 -12.05
C GLU A 155 14.62 12.94 -10.65
N LYS A 156 15.42 13.36 -9.66
CA LYS A 156 14.98 13.50 -8.26
C LYS A 156 13.82 14.48 -8.10
N GLU A 157 13.83 15.60 -8.84
CA GLU A 157 12.76 16.60 -8.72
C GLU A 157 11.41 16.06 -9.19
N ARG A 158 11.37 15.23 -10.24
CA ARG A 158 10.11 14.62 -10.71
C ARG A 158 9.58 13.55 -9.77
N ALA A 159 10.45 12.71 -9.21
CA ALA A 159 10.04 11.72 -8.20
C ALA A 159 9.43 12.40 -6.97
N MET A 160 10.03 13.52 -6.54
CA MET A 160 9.54 14.32 -5.42
C MET A 160 8.21 15.03 -5.73
N ALA A 161 8.07 15.59 -6.94
CA ALA A 161 6.83 16.19 -7.39
C ALA A 161 5.69 15.16 -7.45
N GLY A 162 5.95 13.95 -7.95
CA GLY A 162 4.97 12.86 -8.00
C GLY A 162 4.51 12.39 -6.63
N ILE A 163 5.43 12.28 -5.66
CA ILE A 163 5.09 11.96 -4.26
C ILE A 163 4.23 13.06 -3.64
N PHE A 164 4.60 14.32 -3.85
CA PHE A 164 3.89 15.45 -3.29
C PHE A 164 2.48 15.58 -3.88
N ASP A 165 2.34 15.43 -5.19
CA ASP A 165 1.04 15.49 -5.87
C ASP A 165 0.13 14.32 -5.46
N LEU A 166 0.66 13.10 -5.35
CA LEU A 166 -0.09 11.94 -4.85
C LEU A 166 -0.57 12.18 -3.41
N ALA A 167 0.32 12.68 -2.54
CA ALA A 167 0.02 13.05 -1.15
C ALA A 167 -1.11 14.08 -1.07
N VAL A 168 -1.03 15.16 -1.86
CA VAL A 168 -2.03 16.24 -1.88
C VAL A 168 -3.37 15.72 -2.40
N LYS A 169 -3.37 14.95 -3.49
CA LYS A 169 -4.61 14.42 -4.09
C LYS A 169 -5.34 13.47 -3.17
N GLN A 170 -4.63 12.58 -2.47
CA GLN A 170 -5.26 11.66 -1.53
C GLN A 170 -5.82 12.40 -0.29
N ILE A 171 -5.12 13.43 0.21
CA ILE A 171 -5.59 14.21 1.37
C ILE A 171 -6.82 15.05 1.02
N LEU A 172 -6.81 15.71 -0.14
CA LEU A 172 -7.88 16.63 -0.53
C LEU A 172 -9.08 15.93 -1.18
N PHE A 173 -8.85 14.88 -1.96
CA PHE A 173 -9.89 14.24 -2.78
C PHE A 173 -10.20 12.80 -2.38
N LYS A 174 -9.55 12.26 -1.33
CA LYS A 174 -9.65 10.83 -0.92
C LYS A 174 -9.48 9.85 -2.09
N SER A 175 -8.79 10.30 -3.14
CA SER A 175 -8.62 9.60 -4.40
C SER A 175 -7.14 9.52 -4.70
N ALA A 176 -6.67 8.31 -5.03
CA ALA A 176 -5.28 8.06 -5.43
C ALA A 176 -5.02 8.54 -6.88
N VAL A 177 -5.82 9.47 -7.40
CA VAL A 177 -6.06 9.65 -8.83
C VAL A 177 -5.55 11.02 -9.30
N GLY A 178 -4.60 10.96 -10.23
CA GLY A 178 -4.22 12.05 -11.11
C GLY A 178 -3.46 11.50 -12.32
N GLU A 179 -3.88 11.88 -13.52
CA GLU A 179 -3.33 11.46 -14.83
C GLU A 179 -1.84 11.82 -15.04
N GLU A 180 -1.26 12.68 -14.19
CA GLU A 180 0.01 13.38 -14.47
C GLU A 180 1.28 12.73 -13.88
N ASN A 181 1.19 11.70 -13.00
CA ASN A 181 2.37 11.20 -12.24
C ASN A 181 2.97 9.87 -12.72
N LEU A 182 2.48 9.33 -13.85
CA LEU A 182 2.77 7.98 -14.33
C LEU A 182 4.24 7.70 -14.67
N GLU A 183 5.05 8.74 -14.89
CA GLU A 183 6.49 8.58 -15.17
C GLU A 183 7.31 8.24 -13.92
N SER A 184 6.79 8.52 -12.72
CA SER A 184 7.57 8.51 -11.47
C SER A 184 7.18 7.44 -10.45
N VAL A 185 6.11 6.69 -10.72
CA VAL A 185 5.59 5.67 -9.82
C VAL A 185 5.17 4.44 -10.62
N MET A 186 5.67 3.27 -10.21
CA MET A 186 5.19 1.97 -10.67
C MET A 186 4.36 1.34 -9.54
N GLY A 187 3.20 0.78 -9.86
CA GLY A 187 2.41 0.01 -8.91
C GLY A 187 1.86 -1.25 -9.54
N VAL A 188 1.89 -2.34 -8.78
CA VAL A 188 1.46 -3.67 -9.22
C VAL A 188 0.90 -4.42 -8.02
N ARG A 189 0.01 -5.39 -8.25
CA ARG A 189 -0.43 -6.34 -7.22
C ARG A 189 0.03 -7.76 -7.48
N SER A 190 0.34 -8.49 -6.41
CA SER A 190 0.64 -9.93 -6.47
C SER A 190 0.46 -10.60 -5.11
N ASP A 191 0.11 -11.87 -5.11
CA ASP A 191 0.12 -12.77 -3.95
C ASP A 191 1.53 -13.11 -3.44
N LYS A 192 2.53 -13.02 -4.32
CA LYS A 192 3.94 -13.28 -4.02
C LYS A 192 4.86 -12.32 -4.75
N ILE A 193 5.79 -11.72 -4.02
CA ILE A 193 6.81 -10.81 -4.57
C ILE A 193 8.18 -11.10 -3.97
N LYS A 194 9.22 -11.04 -4.78
CA LYS A 194 10.61 -10.95 -4.31
C LYS A 194 11.25 -9.66 -4.81
N VAL A 195 11.83 -8.92 -3.87
CA VAL A 195 12.49 -7.64 -4.12
C VAL A 195 13.98 -7.77 -3.84
N THR A 196 14.79 -7.42 -4.83
CA THR A 196 16.25 -7.34 -4.73
C THR A 196 16.71 -5.93 -5.07
N ALA A 197 17.71 -5.41 -4.35
CA ALA A 197 18.28 -4.10 -4.64
C ALA A 197 19.81 -4.13 -4.69
N ASP A 198 20.40 -3.26 -5.51
CA ASP A 198 21.84 -3.01 -5.57
C ASP A 198 22.14 -1.50 -5.46
N PRO A 199 22.88 -1.05 -4.43
CA PRO A 199 23.37 -1.84 -3.29
C PRO A 199 22.22 -2.36 -2.41
N PRO A 200 22.44 -3.40 -1.58
CA PRO A 200 21.45 -3.90 -0.63
C PRO A 200 20.88 -2.78 0.23
N GLN A 201 19.55 -2.76 0.35
CA GLN A 201 18.80 -1.74 1.09
C GLN A 201 18.19 -2.35 2.34
N LYS A 202 18.08 -1.60 3.44
CA LYS A 202 17.39 -2.12 4.63
C LYS A 202 15.92 -2.36 4.34
N VAL A 203 15.39 -3.38 4.99
CA VAL A 203 13.99 -3.80 4.94
C VAL A 203 13.35 -3.51 6.28
N VAL A 204 12.26 -2.76 6.26
CA VAL A 204 11.41 -2.49 7.42
C VAL A 204 10.10 -3.23 7.24
N VAL A 205 9.64 -3.96 8.25
CA VAL A 205 8.37 -4.69 8.24
C VAL A 205 7.58 -4.27 9.46
N ASP A 206 6.37 -3.74 9.25
CA ASP A 206 5.47 -3.26 10.30
C ASP A 206 6.14 -2.30 11.32
N GLY A 207 7.19 -1.58 10.88
CA GLY A 207 7.95 -0.61 11.68
C GLY A 207 9.24 -1.13 12.32
N GLU A 208 9.59 -2.41 12.15
CA GLU A 208 10.83 -3.01 12.67
C GLU A 208 11.84 -3.28 11.53
N ILE A 209 13.13 -3.03 11.77
CA ILE A 209 14.19 -3.31 10.79
C ILE A 209 14.59 -4.79 10.87
N LEU A 210 14.51 -5.52 9.75
CA LEU A 210 14.66 -6.98 9.74
C LEU A 210 15.79 -7.51 8.83
N GLY A 211 16.68 -6.62 8.41
CA GLY A 211 17.85 -6.94 7.60
C GLY A 211 17.86 -6.13 6.31
N ASN A 212 18.53 -6.67 5.28
CA ASN A 212 18.62 -6.03 3.97
C ASN A 212 17.98 -6.87 2.87
N THR A 213 17.75 -6.25 1.72
CA THR A 213 17.36 -6.97 0.50
C THR A 213 18.44 -8.00 0.12
N PRO A 214 18.06 -9.14 -0.49
CA PRO A 214 16.71 -9.47 -0.99
C PRO A 214 15.71 -9.87 0.10
N VAL A 215 14.43 -9.59 -0.16
CA VAL A 215 13.30 -10.04 0.67
C VAL A 215 12.19 -10.62 -0.21
N GLU A 216 11.60 -11.72 0.23
CA GLU A 216 10.43 -12.34 -0.39
C GLU A 216 9.21 -12.15 0.52
N VAL A 217 8.07 -11.75 -0.05
CA VAL A 217 6.80 -11.59 0.66
C VAL A 217 5.76 -12.47 -0.01
N GLU A 218 5.04 -13.26 0.78
CA GLU A 218 4.01 -14.19 0.31
C GLU A 218 2.77 -14.07 1.17
N VAL A 219 1.61 -13.92 0.53
CA VAL A 219 0.31 -13.81 1.19
C VAL A 219 -0.12 -15.15 1.77
N VAL A 220 -0.78 -15.08 2.91
CA VAL A 220 -1.55 -16.14 3.54
C VAL A 220 -3.01 -15.69 3.52
N PRO A 221 -3.81 -16.13 2.52
CA PRO A 221 -5.20 -15.74 2.43
C PRO A 221 -5.96 -16.14 3.69
N GLY A 222 -6.71 -15.19 4.27
CA GLY A 222 -7.45 -15.35 5.51
C GLY A 222 -6.58 -15.71 6.73
N GLY A 223 -5.30 -15.32 6.72
CA GLY A 223 -4.33 -15.63 7.77
C GLY A 223 -4.68 -15.09 9.17
N LEU A 224 -5.58 -14.11 9.27
CA LEU A 224 -5.96 -13.50 10.54
C LEU A 224 -7.48 -13.33 10.69
N VAL A 225 -8.00 -13.71 11.86
CA VAL A 225 -9.38 -13.40 12.27
C VAL A 225 -9.35 -12.25 13.28
N VAL A 226 -9.92 -11.11 12.91
CA VAL A 226 -9.92 -9.88 13.71
C VAL A 226 -11.33 -9.53 14.16
N LEU A 227 -11.48 -9.07 15.40
CA LEU A 227 -12.71 -8.50 15.91
C LEU A 227 -12.78 -7.04 15.47
N ALA A 228 -13.59 -6.77 14.45
CA ALA A 228 -13.71 -5.48 13.78
C ALA A 228 -15.18 -5.21 13.44
N PRO A 229 -15.57 -3.94 13.18
CA PRO A 229 -16.87 -3.66 12.58
C PRO A 229 -17.07 -4.48 11.31
N LEU A 230 -18.28 -4.98 11.09
CA LEU A 230 -18.60 -5.63 9.82
C LEU A 230 -18.52 -4.57 8.71
N PRO A 231 -17.89 -4.91 7.59
CA PRO A 231 -17.85 -3.98 6.48
C PRO A 231 -19.24 -3.75 5.89
N ASN A 232 -19.43 -2.56 5.32
CA ASN A 232 -20.56 -2.34 4.43
C ASN A 232 -20.23 -3.01 3.09
N GLU A 233 -20.78 -4.21 2.85
CA GLU A 233 -20.47 -5.03 1.67
C GLU A 233 -20.63 -4.27 0.34
N GLU A 234 -21.64 -3.39 0.23
CA GLU A 234 -21.86 -2.61 -1.00
C GLU A 234 -20.77 -1.55 -1.20
N GLU A 235 -20.31 -0.92 -0.12
CA GLU A 235 -19.18 0.02 -0.19
C GLU A 235 -17.85 -0.67 -0.47
N GLU A 236 -17.58 -1.83 0.13
CA GLU A 236 -16.32 -2.56 -0.12
C GLU A 236 -16.26 -3.10 -1.55
N LYS A 237 -17.35 -3.70 -2.06
CA LYS A 237 -17.41 -4.13 -3.47
C LYS A 237 -17.22 -2.95 -4.42
N LEU A 238 -17.84 -1.81 -4.14
CA LEU A 238 -17.67 -0.60 -4.94
C LEU A 238 -16.20 -0.11 -4.90
N ARG A 239 -15.55 -0.13 -3.74
CA ARG A 239 -14.14 0.25 -3.60
C ARG A 239 -13.22 -0.71 -4.35
N ALA A 240 -13.44 -2.02 -4.23
CA ALA A 240 -12.66 -3.02 -4.95
C ALA A 240 -12.77 -2.84 -6.48
N LEU A 241 -13.98 -2.62 -6.97
CA LEU A 241 -14.24 -2.35 -8.38
C LEU A 241 -13.54 -1.06 -8.87
N GLN A 242 -13.61 0.00 -8.07
CA GLN A 242 -12.93 1.26 -8.37
C GLN A 242 -11.40 1.09 -8.42
N ALA A 243 -10.82 0.30 -7.51
CA ALA A 243 -9.40 0.01 -7.48
C ALA A 243 -8.95 -0.79 -8.72
N LEU A 244 -9.68 -1.86 -9.07
CA LEU A 244 -9.37 -2.67 -10.26
C LEU A 244 -9.44 -1.85 -11.56
N ARG A 245 -10.48 -1.01 -11.71
CA ARG A 245 -10.59 -0.13 -12.90
C ARG A 245 -9.45 0.88 -12.98
N ALA A 246 -9.13 1.53 -11.86
CA ALA A 246 -8.03 2.48 -11.81
C ALA A 246 -6.67 1.83 -12.10
N GLU A 247 -6.45 0.59 -11.64
CA GLU A 247 -5.23 -0.17 -11.96
C GLU A 247 -5.18 -0.51 -13.46
N LEU A 248 -6.28 -1.02 -14.04
CA LEU A 248 -6.36 -1.38 -15.45
C LEU A 248 -6.09 -0.20 -16.38
N GLU A 249 -6.78 0.93 -16.17
CA GLU A 249 -6.62 2.15 -16.97
C GLU A 249 -5.16 2.61 -16.99
N ARG A 250 -4.48 2.58 -15.84
CA ARG A 250 -3.07 2.96 -15.73
C ARG A 250 -2.13 1.99 -16.43
N LEU A 251 -2.35 0.68 -16.27
CA LEU A 251 -1.52 -0.33 -16.93
C LEU A 251 -1.62 -0.19 -18.45
N GLU A 252 -2.84 0.00 -18.98
CA GLU A 252 -3.08 0.20 -20.41
C GLU A 252 -2.37 1.46 -20.92
N GLN A 253 -2.49 2.59 -20.20
CA GLN A 253 -1.81 3.83 -20.56
C GLN A 253 -0.28 3.71 -20.51
N PHE A 254 0.27 3.07 -19.48
CA PHE A 254 1.71 2.85 -19.36
C PHE A 254 2.24 1.98 -20.50
N ILE A 255 1.54 0.90 -20.84
CA ILE A 255 1.89 -0.01 -21.94
C ILE A 255 1.86 0.72 -23.28
N GLU A 256 0.86 1.58 -23.50
CA GLU A 256 0.75 2.39 -24.72
C GLU A 256 1.92 3.37 -24.86
N GLN A 257 2.32 4.04 -23.79
CA GLN A 257 3.36 5.07 -23.81
C GLN A 257 4.80 4.52 -23.82
N ASN A 258 5.06 3.45 -23.08
CA ASN A 258 6.42 2.95 -22.81
C ASN A 258 6.71 1.60 -23.48
N GLY A 259 5.72 1.02 -24.16
CA GLY A 259 5.80 -0.32 -24.74
C GLY A 259 5.53 -1.43 -23.72
N SER A 260 5.25 -2.61 -24.27
CA SER A 260 4.90 -3.79 -23.50
C SER A 260 6.03 -4.26 -22.58
N ARG A 261 5.72 -4.36 -21.29
CA ARG A 261 6.45 -5.18 -20.33
C ARG A 261 5.58 -6.38 -20.02
N GLY A 262 6.06 -7.58 -20.31
CA GLY A 262 5.24 -8.80 -20.28
C GLY A 262 4.57 -9.09 -18.93
N ILE A 263 5.06 -8.52 -17.83
CA ILE A 263 4.43 -8.60 -16.52
C ILE A 263 3.19 -7.70 -16.39
N LEU A 264 3.25 -6.50 -16.97
CA LEU A 264 2.17 -5.51 -16.92
C LEU A 264 1.00 -5.93 -17.80
N GLU A 265 1.27 -6.52 -18.97
CA GLU A 265 0.22 -7.08 -19.84
C GLU A 265 -0.53 -8.23 -19.20
N LYS A 266 0.19 -9.15 -18.54
CA LYS A 266 -0.43 -10.26 -17.81
C LYS A 266 -1.32 -9.76 -16.68
N ARG A 267 -0.87 -8.75 -15.94
CA ARG A 267 -1.67 -8.13 -14.88
C ARG A 267 -2.91 -7.44 -15.45
N ALA A 268 -2.77 -6.65 -16.52
CA ALA A 268 -3.90 -6.02 -17.19
C ALA A 268 -4.93 -7.07 -17.68
N ALA A 269 -4.47 -8.19 -18.25
CA ALA A 269 -5.35 -9.28 -18.64
C ALA A 269 -6.09 -9.92 -17.46
N ALA A 270 -5.39 -10.20 -16.35
CA ALA A 270 -6.00 -10.76 -15.14
C ALA A 270 -7.04 -9.81 -14.53
N ILE A 271 -6.78 -8.49 -14.52
CA ILE A 271 -7.75 -7.51 -14.03
C ILE A 271 -9.01 -7.48 -14.90
N ARG A 272 -8.88 -7.58 -16.23
CA ARG A 272 -10.05 -7.65 -17.13
C ARG A 272 -10.93 -8.85 -16.78
N GLU A 273 -10.34 -10.01 -16.53
CA GLU A 273 -11.07 -11.22 -16.09
C GLU A 273 -11.74 -11.00 -14.73
N GLN A 274 -11.04 -10.42 -13.74
CA GLN A 274 -11.63 -10.10 -12.43
C GLN A 274 -12.81 -9.13 -12.53
N LEU A 275 -12.76 -8.14 -13.44
CA LEU A 275 -13.85 -7.18 -13.64
C LEU A 275 -15.11 -7.83 -14.25
N GLU A 276 -14.98 -8.95 -14.96
CA GLU A 276 -16.12 -9.71 -15.50
C GLU A 276 -16.94 -10.40 -14.39
N GLU A 277 -16.36 -10.63 -13.21
CA GLU A 277 -17.04 -11.24 -12.05
C GLU A 277 -17.98 -10.28 -11.30
N TYR A 278 -18.00 -8.97 -11.65
CA TYR A 278 -18.83 -7.94 -11.00
C TYR A 278 -19.89 -7.31 -11.94
N PRO A 279 -20.81 -8.09 -12.54
CA PRO A 279 -21.76 -7.58 -13.53
C PRO A 279 -22.74 -6.53 -12.96
N ASP A 280 -23.21 -6.72 -11.71
CA ASP A 280 -24.33 -5.95 -11.14
C ASP A 280 -23.96 -4.53 -10.65
N LEU A 281 -22.67 -4.19 -10.58
CA LEU A 281 -22.19 -2.87 -10.15
C LEU A 281 -21.70 -1.99 -11.31
N MET A 282 -21.62 -2.56 -12.52
CA MET A 282 -21.31 -1.81 -13.75
C MET A 282 -22.39 -0.74 -14.04
N GLU A 283 -23.68 -1.09 -13.88
CA GLU A 283 -24.82 -0.21 -14.17
C GLU A 283 -25.00 0.93 -13.15
N LYS A 284 -24.85 0.66 -11.84
CA LYS A 284 -25.09 1.68 -10.79
C LYS A 284 -24.08 2.82 -10.77
N SER A 285 -22.86 2.62 -11.30
CA SER A 285 -21.84 3.69 -11.39
C SER A 285 -22.16 4.73 -12.47
N VAL A 286 -22.95 4.35 -13.48
CA VAL A 286 -23.36 5.25 -14.58
C VAL A 286 -24.51 6.16 -14.16
N GLU A 287 -25.39 5.73 -13.25
CA GLU A 287 -26.51 6.54 -12.79
C GLU A 287 -26.12 7.64 -11.79
N LYS A 288 -25.03 7.49 -11.02
CA LYS A 288 -24.60 8.50 -10.02
C LYS A 288 -23.77 9.65 -10.59
N SER A 289 -23.36 9.60 -11.86
CA SER A 289 -22.64 10.71 -12.51
C SER A 289 -23.56 11.77 -13.14
N TRP A 290 -24.89 11.59 -13.06
CA TRP A 290 -25.90 12.50 -13.63
C TRP A 290 -27.05 12.85 -12.65
N GLY A 291 -26.78 12.85 -11.34
CA GLY A 291 -27.74 13.23 -10.29
C GLY A 291 -27.24 14.33 -9.39
#